data_AF-A0A7V8WD42-F1
#
_entry.id   AF-A0A7V8WD42-F1
#
_cell.length_a   1.000
_cell.length_b   1.000
_cell.length_c   1.000
_cell.angle_alpha   90.00
_cell.angle_beta   90.00
_cell.angle_gamma   90.00
#
_symmetry.space_group_name_H-M   'P 1'
#
loop_
_entity.id
_entity.type
_entity.pdbx_description
1 polymer ?
#
loop_
_entity_poly.entity_id
_entity_poly.type
_entity_poly.pdbx_seq_one_letter_code
_entity_poly.pdbx_strand_id
1 'polypeptide(L)' 'MINPTVSLKHVSLAREEACGICGATFVAAEDSGSRVLTIRVAAETFAALMCGGCHSKWANGAAATFRRPLAL' A
#
# COMPACT_ATOMS: atom_id res chain seq x y z
N MET A 1 8.47 -25.24 1.88
CA MET A 1 7.22 -24.44 1.85
C MET A 1 7.62 -22.98 1.96
N ILE A 2 7.19 -22.11 1.04
CA ILE A 2 7.53 -20.68 1.08
C ILE A 2 6.45 -19.98 1.89
N ASN A 3 6.82 -19.37 3.02
CA ASN A 3 5.88 -18.68 3.89
C ASN A 3 5.94 -17.16 3.63
N PRO A 4 4.88 -16.54 3.10
CA PRO A 4 4.86 -15.10 2.91
C PRO A 4 4.76 -14.39 4.25
N THR A 5 5.50 -13.29 4.40
CA THR A 5 5.30 -12.34 5.51
C THR A 5 4.48 -11.17 5.01
N VAL A 6 3.33 -10.92 5.63
CA VAL A 6 2.44 -9.81 5.29
C VAL A 6 2.47 -8.78 6.41
N SER A 7 2.64 -7.51 6.08
CA SER A 7 2.60 -6.41 7.05
C SER A 7 1.89 -5.20 6.47
N LEU A 8 1.18 -4.47 7.33
CA LEU A 8 0.48 -3.24 6.98
C LEU A 8 0.93 -2.16 7.98
N LYS A 9 1.49 -1.07 7.48
CA LYS A 9 2.02 0.01 8.32
C LYS A 9 1.49 1.35 7.88
N HIS A 10 1.17 2.21 8.85
CA HIS A 10 0.99 3.63 8.57
C HIS A 10 2.35 4.24 8.23
N VAL A 11 2.41 4.99 7.14
CA VAL A 11 3.64 5.65 6.68
C VAL A 11 3.27 7.00 6.09
N SER A 12 4.04 8.03 6.44
CA SER A 12 3.99 9.30 5.73
C SER A 12 4.71 9.12 4.39
N LEU A 13 4.08 9.50 3.29
CA LEU A 13 4.75 9.50 1.99
C LEU A 13 5.41 10.85 1.71
N ALA A 14 6.62 10.83 1.15
CA ALA A 14 7.32 12.05 0.73
C ALA A 14 6.93 12.54 -0.67
N ARG A 15 6.15 11.76 -1.43
CA ARG A 15 5.75 12.06 -2.82
C ARG A 15 4.35 11.56 -3.12
N GLU A 16 3.81 12.03 -4.24
CA GLU A 16 2.55 11.52 -4.77
C GLU A 16 2.70 10.07 -5.22
N GLU A 17 1.79 9.23 -4.76
CA GLU A 17 1.73 7.81 -5.11
C GLU A 17 0.28 7.41 -5.34
N ALA A 18 0.05 6.44 -6.22
CA ALA A 18 -1.30 5.94 -6.48
C ALA A 18 -1.65 4.80 -5.51
N CYS A 19 -2.92 4.77 -5.09
CA CYS A 19 -3.46 3.62 -4.38
C CYS A 19 -3.29 2.36 -5.23
N GLY A 20 -2.69 1.31 -4.67
CA GLY A 20 -2.57 0.01 -5.31
C GLY A 20 -3.93 -0.68 -5.57
N ILE A 21 -5.02 -0.19 -4.97
CA ILE A 21 -6.38 -0.76 -5.14
C ILE A 21 -7.23 0.09 -6.06
N CYS A 22 -7.50 1.36 -5.69
CA CYS A 22 -8.42 2.22 -6.45
C CYS A 22 -7.72 3.16 -7.45
N GLY A 23 -6.39 3.18 -7.51
CA GLY A 23 -5.63 4.04 -8.42
C GLY A 23 -5.65 5.53 -8.08
N ALA A 24 -6.38 5.98 -7.05
CA ALA A 24 -6.41 7.38 -6.64
C ALA A 24 -5.00 7.84 -6.22
N THR A 25 -4.56 8.99 -6.75
CA THR A 25 -3.30 9.63 -6.38
C THR A 25 -3.44 10.27 -5.00
N PHE A 26 -2.49 9.99 -4.11
CA PHE A 26 -2.40 10.65 -2.81
C PHE A 26 -1.49 11.85 -2.90
N VAL A 27 -1.97 12.98 -2.39
CA VAL A 27 -1.12 14.13 -2.08
C VAL A 27 -0.68 13.99 -0.62
N ALA A 28 0.63 13.94 -0.39
CA ALA A 28 1.22 13.71 0.94
C ALA A 28 0.70 14.66 2.03
N ALA A 29 0.34 15.90 1.68
CA ALA A 29 -0.17 16.90 2.60
C ALA A 29 -1.59 16.61 3.13
N GLU A 30 -2.34 15.71 2.48
CA GLU A 30 -3.72 15.35 2.82
C GLU A 30 -3.83 13.94 3.44
N ASP A 31 -2.69 13.38 3.87
CA ASP A 31 -2.62 12.00 4.34
C ASP A 31 -3.45 11.79 5.63
N SER A 32 -4.65 11.26 5.44
CA SER A 32 -5.66 11.00 6.47
C SER A 32 -5.62 9.57 7.01
N GLY A 33 -4.53 8.81 6.72
CA GLY A 33 -4.32 7.48 7.29
C GLY A 33 -3.88 6.42 6.29
N SER A 34 -3.16 6.82 5.23
CA SER A 34 -2.64 5.92 4.22
C SER A 34 -1.74 4.84 4.83
N ARG A 35 -1.74 3.67 4.23
CA ARG A 35 -0.98 2.52 4.73
C ARG A 35 -0.23 1.86 3.62
N VAL A 36 0.97 1.36 3.90
CA VAL A 36 1.72 0.53 2.98
C VAL A 36 1.55 -0.93 3.37
N LEU A 37 0.97 -1.70 2.44
CA LEU A 37 0.91 -3.14 2.47
C LEU A 37 2.22 -3.67 1.89
N THR A 38 2.97 -4.44 2.67
CA THR A 38 4.18 -5.11 2.24
C THR A 38 4.00 -6.62 2.33
N ILE A 39 4.32 -7.32 1.24
CA ILE A 39 4.35 -8.79 1.16
C ILE A 39 5.78 -9.20 0.83
N ARG A 40 6.39 -10.02 1.68
CA ARG A 40 7.73 -10.60 1.44
C ARG A 40 7.62 -12.09 1.17
N VAL A 41 8.20 -12.54 0.08
CA VAL A 41 8.20 -13.94 -0.37
C VAL A 41 9.62 -14.31 -0.76
N ALA A 42 10.29 -15.15 0.04
CA ALA A 42 11.71 -15.46 -0.13
C ALA A 42 12.59 -14.19 -0.23
N ALA A 43 13.17 -13.91 -1.40
CA ALA A 43 14.00 -12.72 -1.67
C ALA A 43 13.21 -11.54 -2.27
N GLU A 44 11.94 -11.73 -2.62
CA GLU A 44 11.12 -10.72 -3.28
C GLU A 44 10.29 -9.94 -2.26
N THR A 45 10.16 -8.63 -2.48
CA THR A 45 9.32 -7.73 -1.69
C THR A 45 8.38 -6.97 -2.61
N PHE A 46 7.09 -7.08 -2.32
CA PHE A 46 6.02 -6.37 -2.99
C PHE A 46 5.45 -5.32 -2.03
N ALA A 47 5.26 -4.10 -2.51
CA ALA A 47 4.69 -3.01 -1.73
C ALA A 47 3.58 -2.31 -2.50
N ALA A 48 2.51 -1.92 -1.81
CA ALA A 48 1.40 -1.16 -2.37
C ALA A 48 0.89 -0.16 -1.33
N LEU A 49 0.58 1.05 -1.79
CA LEU A 49 -0.07 2.06 -0.97
C LEU A 49 -1.57 1.81 -0.94
N MET A 50 -2.18 1.99 0.22
CA MET A 50 -3.59 1.71 0.49
C MET A 50 -4.25 2.97 1.07
N CYS A 51 -5.38 3.39 0.51
CA CYS A 51 -6.16 4.53 1.05
C CYS A 51 -6.59 4.29 2.49
N GLY A 52 -6.42 5.29 3.34
CA GLY A 52 -6.84 5.25 4.73
C GLY A 52 -8.27 5.76 4.97
N GLY A 53 -8.66 5.71 6.25
CA GLY A 53 -9.83 6.41 6.78
C GLY A 53 -11.19 5.80 6.44
N CYS A 54 -12.24 6.55 6.76
CA CYS A 54 -13.64 6.16 6.57
C CYS A 54 -14.05 5.95 5.10
N HIS A 55 -13.22 6.42 4.16
CA HIS A 55 -13.47 6.33 2.71
C HIS A 55 -12.54 5.36 1.98
N SER A 56 -11.84 4.50 2.73
CA SER A 56 -10.99 3.47 2.14
C SER A 56 -11.77 2.59 1.14
N LYS A 57 -11.12 2.23 0.04
CA LYS A 57 -11.73 1.48 -1.08
C LYS A 57 -11.28 0.03 -1.16
N TRP A 58 -10.47 -0.42 -0.20
CA TRP A 58 -10.01 -1.79 -0.12
C TRP A 58 -10.89 -2.58 0.85
N ALA A 59 -11.25 -3.78 0.43
CA ALA A 59 -12.11 -4.70 1.15
C ALA A 59 -11.66 -6.14 0.88
N ASN A 60 -12.23 -7.11 1.59
CA ASN A 60 -12.01 -8.52 1.27
C ASN A 60 -12.39 -8.79 -0.20
N GLY A 61 -11.52 -9.48 -0.94
CA GLY A 61 -11.69 -9.78 -2.37
C GLY A 61 -11.20 -8.70 -3.34
N ALA A 62 -10.77 -7.53 -2.86
CA ALA A 62 -10.21 -6.49 -3.73
C ALA A 62 -8.80 -6.89 -4.23
N ALA A 63 -8.53 -6.69 -5.52
CA ALA A 63 -7.23 -6.97 -6.12
C ALA A 63 -6.27 -5.78 -5.93
N ALA A 64 -5.11 -6.03 -5.34
CA ALA A 64 -4.04 -5.03 -5.18
C ALA A 64 -3.03 -5.15 -6.34
N THR A 65 -2.70 -4.01 -6.93
CA THR A 65 -1.58 -3.86 -7.86
C THR A 65 -0.35 -3.42 -7.09
N PHE A 66 0.65 -4.30 -7.03
CA PHE A 66 1.95 -3.99 -6.44
C PHE A 66 2.85 -3.41 -7.53
N ARG A 67 3.27 -2.16 -7.34
CA ARG A 67 4.31 -1.55 -8.19
C ARG A 67 5.64 -1.65 -7.45
N ARG A 68 6.75 -1.40 -8.15
CA ARG A 68 8.14 -1.37 -7.62
C ARG A 68 8.25 -0.80 -6.20
N PRO A 69 9.31 -1.12 -5.42
CA PRO A 69 9.40 -0.71 -4.02
C PRO A 69 9.06 0.77 -3.84
N LEU A 70 8.05 1.04 -3.01
CA LEU A 70 7.65 2.39 -2.65
C LEU A 70 8.86 3.05 -1.96
N ALA A 71 9.25 4.23 -2.45
CA ALA A 71 10.20 5.07 -1.73
C ALA A 71 9.42 5.68 -0.55
N LEU A 72 9.59 5.08 0.63
CA LEU A 72 9.03 5.54 1.89
C LEU A 72 9.83 6.74 2.41
#